data_AF-A0AAD8RTA5-F1
#
_entry.id   AF-A0AAD8RTA5-F1
#
_cell.length_a   1.000
_cell.length_b   1.000
_cell.length_c   1.000
_cell.angle_alpha   90.00
_cell.angle_beta   90.00
_cell.angle_gamma   90.00
#
_symmetry.space_group_name_H-M   'P 1'
#
loop_
_entity.id
_entity.type
_entity.pdbx_description
1 polymer ?
#
loop_
_entity_poly.entity_id
_entity_poly.type
_entity_poly.pdbx_seq_one_letter_code
_entity_poly.pdbx_strand_id
1 'polypeptide(L)'
;MTAAVSGPARAEDMAGGYVEMVVDDHVRGLGEWAVRQHNKESGEKDDVQFGKVVKAEGQVVNGMNYNLFIDGKDIRGAPGTYLAEVYEKAANRPGVEEILKLNEFVRLLKSS
;
A
#
# COMPACT_ATOMS: atom_id res chain seq x y z
N MET A 1 5.02 -32.95 12.55
CA MET A 1 4.05 -32.19 11.71
C MET A 1 4.88 -31.32 10.79
N THR A 2 4.85 -31.62 9.49
CA THR A 2 5.63 -30.94 8.44
C THR A 2 5.01 -29.57 8.14
N ALA A 3 5.80 -28.50 8.24
CA ALA A 3 5.41 -27.16 7.83
C ALA A 3 5.50 -27.04 6.30
N ALA A 4 4.39 -26.66 5.66
CA ALA A 4 4.42 -26.24 4.26
C ALA A 4 5.04 -24.84 4.19
N VAL A 5 6.17 -24.72 3.51
CA VAL A 5 6.74 -23.42 3.13
C VAL A 5 5.91 -22.92 1.95
N SER A 6 5.04 -21.94 2.19
CA SER A 6 4.35 -21.22 1.11
C SER A 6 5.38 -20.35 0.40
N GLY A 7 5.71 -20.69 -0.85
CA GLY A 7 6.42 -19.78 -1.75
C GLY A 7 5.57 -18.56 -2.09
N PRO A 8 6.16 -17.50 -2.68
CA PRO A 8 5.39 -16.31 -3.05
C PRO A 8 4.28 -16.69 -4.03
N ALA A 9 3.07 -16.22 -3.77
CA ALA A 9 1.93 -16.41 -4.66
C ALA A 9 2.30 -15.87 -6.06
N ARG A 10 2.12 -16.71 -7.08
CA ARG A 10 2.36 -16.31 -8.47
C ARG A 10 1.25 -15.34 -8.88
N ALA A 11 1.60 -14.29 -9.63
CA ALA A 11 0.68 -13.25 -10.10
C ALA A 11 -0.57 -13.77 -10.85
N GLU A 12 -0.57 -15.04 -11.26
CA GLU A 12 -1.68 -15.73 -11.94
C GLU A 12 -2.84 -16.11 -10.98
N ASP A 13 -2.59 -16.24 -9.67
CA ASP A 13 -3.59 -16.62 -8.65
C ASP A 13 -4.38 -15.41 -8.09
N MET A 14 -4.12 -14.20 -8.56
CA MET A 14 -4.60 -12.93 -7.99
C MET A 14 -5.83 -12.34 -8.72
N ALA A 15 -6.36 -13.05 -9.71
CA ALA A 15 -7.56 -12.64 -10.44
C ALA A 15 -8.83 -13.02 -9.65
N GLY A 16 -9.20 -12.18 -8.68
CA GLY A 16 -10.41 -12.33 -7.86
C GLY A 16 -10.10 -12.25 -6.36
N GLY A 17 -10.49 -11.14 -5.74
CA GLY A 17 -10.26 -10.88 -4.31
C GLY A 17 -8.87 -10.32 -3.99
N TYR A 18 -8.74 -9.77 -2.78
CA TYR A 18 -7.45 -9.34 -2.23
C TYR A 18 -6.73 -10.53 -1.62
N VAL A 19 -5.44 -10.67 -1.91
CA VAL A 19 -4.56 -11.69 -1.32
C VAL A 19 -3.44 -11.03 -0.54
N GLU A 20 -2.97 -11.68 0.52
CA GLU A 20 -1.85 -11.17 1.31
C GLU A 20 -0.55 -11.16 0.48
N MET A 21 0.18 -10.06 0.55
CA MET A 21 1.42 -9.82 -0.20
C MET A 21 2.62 -9.79 0.74
N VAL A 22 3.78 -10.22 0.23
CA VAL A 22 5.06 -10.01 0.92
C VAL A 22 5.42 -8.53 0.90
N VAL A 23 5.85 -7.99 2.03
CA VAL A 23 6.32 -6.60 2.15
C VAL A 23 7.78 -6.49 1.66
N ASP A 24 7.95 -6.52 0.34
CA ASP A 24 9.23 -6.33 -0.34
C ASP A 24 9.58 -4.84 -0.52
N ASP A 25 10.67 -4.57 -1.24
CA ASP A 25 11.16 -3.20 -1.49
C ASP A 25 10.18 -2.38 -2.32
N HIS A 26 9.44 -3.01 -3.25
CA HIS A 26 8.43 -2.36 -4.08
C HIS A 26 7.23 -1.94 -3.26
N VAL A 27 6.68 -2.87 -2.47
CA VAL A 27 5.55 -2.59 -1.56
C VAL A 27 5.91 -1.52 -0.53
N ARG A 28 7.14 -1.50 -0.02
CA ARG A 28 7.63 -0.43 0.87
C ARG A 28 7.71 0.92 0.15
N GLY A 29 8.21 0.93 -1.09
CA GLY A 29 8.23 2.13 -1.93
C GLY A 29 6.83 2.70 -2.18
N LEU A 30 5.84 1.85 -2.46
CA LEU A 30 4.44 2.28 -2.61
C LEU A 30 3.88 2.89 -1.32
N GLY A 31 4.24 2.35 -0.15
CA GLY A 31 3.85 2.90 1.14
C GLY A 31 4.43 4.30 1.40
N GLU A 32 5.73 4.49 1.10
CA GLU A 32 6.37 5.81 1.19
C GLU A 32 5.74 6.81 0.21
N TRP A 33 5.50 6.38 -1.03
CA TRP A 33 4.86 7.18 -2.05
C TRP A 33 3.46 7.62 -1.62
N ALA A 34 2.65 6.70 -1.08
CA ALA A 34 1.29 7.00 -0.63
C ALA A 34 1.26 8.07 0.46
N VAL A 35 2.15 7.99 1.47
CA VAL A 35 2.25 9.03 2.51
C VAL A 35 2.66 10.37 1.93
N ARG A 36 3.64 10.40 1.02
CA ARG A 36 4.07 11.65 0.35
C ARG A 36 2.93 12.26 -0.47
N GLN A 37 2.17 11.43 -1.18
CA GLN A 37 1.05 11.89 -2.00
C GLN A 37 -0.09 12.42 -1.13
N HIS A 38 -0.44 11.72 -0.04
CA HIS A 38 -1.41 12.20 0.95
C HIS A 38 -1.01 13.57 1.51
N ASN A 39 0.20 13.72 2.03
CA ASN A 39 0.68 14.98 2.62
C ASN A 39 0.63 16.15 1.60
N LYS A 40 0.93 15.86 0.33
CA LYS A 40 0.83 16.83 -0.76
C LYS A 40 -0.62 17.27 -1.03
N GLU A 41 -1.58 16.36 -0.92
CA GLU A 41 -3.00 16.60 -1.19
C GLU A 41 -3.75 17.20 0.02
N SER A 42 -3.43 16.78 1.24
CA SER A 42 -4.08 17.24 2.47
C SER A 42 -3.51 18.54 3.03
N GLY A 43 -2.25 18.85 2.72
CA GLY A 43 -1.51 19.96 3.32
C GLY A 43 -1.10 19.67 4.79
N GLU A 44 -0.35 20.62 5.36
CA GLU A 44 0.43 20.44 6.61
C GLU A 44 -0.36 19.98 7.85
N LYS A 45 -1.69 20.12 7.87
CA LYS A 45 -2.51 19.83 9.05
C LYS A 45 -2.78 18.35 9.27
N ASP A 46 -2.69 17.56 8.21
CA ASP A 46 -2.97 16.11 8.22
C ASP A 46 -1.76 15.29 7.76
N ASP A 47 -0.57 15.90 7.83
CA ASP A 47 0.69 15.26 7.48
C ASP A 47 0.94 14.03 8.36
N VAL A 48 1.42 12.98 7.70
CA VAL A 48 1.82 11.73 8.33
C VAL A 48 3.32 11.52 8.12
N GLN A 49 4.01 11.18 9.20
CA GLN A 49 5.36 10.63 9.13
C GLN A 49 5.27 9.13 8.84
N PHE A 50 5.82 8.71 7.70
CA PHE A 50 5.95 7.29 7.35
C PHE A 50 6.84 6.57 8.36
N GLY A 51 6.38 5.41 8.84
CA GLY A 51 7.18 4.49 9.65
C GLY A 51 7.54 3.23 8.86
N LYS A 52 6.56 2.37 8.60
CA LYS A 52 6.72 1.16 7.78
C LYS A 52 5.37 0.62 7.30
N VAL A 53 5.39 -0.14 6.21
CA VAL A 53 4.28 -1.04 5.85
C VAL A 53 4.34 -2.27 6.76
N VAL A 54 3.24 -2.56 7.46
CA VAL A 54 3.12 -3.72 8.38
C VAL A 54 2.35 -4.89 7.78
N LYS A 55 1.48 -4.61 6.81
CA LYS A 55 0.73 -5.60 6.06
C LYS A 55 0.42 -5.02 4.68
N ALA A 56 0.41 -5.88 3.67
CA ALA A 56 -0.03 -5.53 2.34
C ALA A 56 -0.97 -6.60 1.80
N GLU A 57 -2.00 -6.16 1.09
CA GLU A 57 -2.85 -7.04 0.31
C GLU A 57 -2.88 -6.53 -1.13
N GLY A 58 -2.94 -7.43 -2.10
CA GLY A 58 -2.88 -7.13 -3.52
C GLY A 58 -4.05 -7.75 -4.27
N GLN A 59 -4.50 -7.08 -5.33
CA GLN A 59 -5.52 -7.60 -6.23
C GLN A 59 -5.16 -7.26 -7.69
N VAL A 60 -5.13 -8.26 -8.56
CA VAL A 60 -4.93 -8.04 -10.00
C VAL A 60 -6.24 -7.58 -10.64
N VAL A 61 -6.13 -6.48 -11.39
CA VAL A 61 -7.19 -5.87 -12.21
C VAL A 61 -6.59 -5.56 -13.59
N ASN A 62 -6.99 -4.46 -14.25
CA ASN A 62 -6.25 -3.92 -15.40
C ASN A 62 -5.02 -3.11 -14.93
N GLY A 63 -4.17 -3.75 -14.12
CA GLY A 63 -3.18 -3.14 -13.23
C GLY A 63 -3.18 -3.90 -11.89
N MET A 64 -2.71 -3.26 -10.83
CA MET A 64 -2.68 -3.84 -9.49
C MET A 64 -3.27 -2.86 -8.48
N ASN A 65 -4.21 -3.31 -7.66
CA ASN A 65 -4.62 -2.60 -6.46
C ASN A 65 -3.84 -3.11 -5.26
N TYR A 66 -3.48 -2.21 -4.35
CA TYR A 66 -2.81 -2.52 -3.10
C TYR A 66 -3.56 -1.89 -1.92
N ASN A 67 -3.82 -2.70 -0.90
CA ASN A 67 -4.19 -2.22 0.43
C ASN A 67 -2.93 -2.27 1.31
N LEU A 68 -2.37 -1.11 1.61
CA LEU A 68 -1.16 -0.98 2.41
C LEU A 68 -1.51 -0.52 3.82
N PHE A 69 -1.22 -1.34 4.81
CA PHE A 69 -1.37 -0.99 6.22
C PHE A 69 -0.03 -0.42 6.71
N ILE A 70 -0.02 0.85 7.06
CA ILE A 70 1.18 1.63 7.36
C ILE A 70 1.16 2.04 8.83
N ASP A 71 2.18 1.67 9.58
CA ASP A 71 2.48 2.31 10.85
C ASP A 71 3.15 3.65 10.57
N GLY A 72 2.60 4.72 11.15
CA GLY A 72 3.10 6.08 11.03
C GLY A 72 2.80 6.91 12.27
N LYS A 73 3.09 8.21 12.18
CA LYS A 73 2.73 9.19 13.21
C LYS A 73 2.03 10.36 12.57
N ASP A 74 0.98 10.87 13.20
CA ASP A 74 0.35 12.12 12.75
C ASP A 74 1.27 13.33 13.02
N ILE A 75 0.84 14.51 12.57
CA ILE A 75 1.55 15.78 12.76
C ILE A 75 1.85 16.11 14.24
N ARG A 76 1.11 15.53 15.20
CA ARG A 76 1.35 15.69 16.64
C ARG A 76 2.29 14.62 17.20
N GLY A 77 2.84 13.76 16.33
CA GLY A 77 3.70 12.64 16.70
C GLY A 77 2.96 11.45 17.29
N ALA A 78 1.62 11.43 17.27
CA ALA A 78 0.85 10.33 17.84
C ALA A 78 0.88 9.12 16.89
N PRO A 79 1.28 7.92 17.35
CA PRO A 79 1.36 6.75 16.50
C PRO A 79 -0.03 6.33 16.03
N GLY A 80 -0.09 5.79 14.82
CA GLY A 80 -1.32 5.28 14.21
C GLY A 80 -1.02 4.29 13.12
N THR A 81 -2.01 3.45 12.83
CA THR A 81 -2.02 2.62 11.62
C THR A 81 -2.93 3.28 10.60
N TYR A 82 -2.47 3.34 9.36
CA TYR A 82 -3.16 3.97 8.24
C TYR A 82 -3.37 2.93 7.15
N LEU A 83 -4.53 2.94 6.50
CA LEU A 83 -4.76 2.22 5.26
C LEU A 83 -4.52 3.18 4.10
N ALA A 84 -3.66 2.78 3.18
CA ALA A 84 -3.51 3.43 1.88
C ALA A 84 -3.96 2.47 0.78
N GLU A 85 -4.94 2.88 -0.01
CA GLU A 85 -5.36 2.17 -1.22
C GLU A 85 -4.64 2.75 -2.43
N VAL A 86 -3.76 1.96 -3.05
CA VAL A 86 -2.93 2.40 -4.18
C VAL A 86 -3.28 1.59 -5.42
N TYR A 87 -3.47 2.26 -6.54
CA TYR A 87 -3.53 1.63 -7.85
C TYR A 87 -2.23 1.88 -8.61
N GLU A 88 -1.65 0.80 -9.14
CA GLU A 88 -0.47 0.81 -9.98
C GLU A 88 -0.78 0.21 -11.35
N LYS A 89 -0.30 0.86 -12.41
CA LYS A 89 -0.24 0.29 -13.74
C LYS A 89 1.14 0.54 -14.35
N ALA A 90 1.89 -0.56 -14.52
CA ALA A 90 3.20 -0.53 -15.14
C ALA A 90 3.14 -0.03 -16.59
N ALA A 91 4.17 0.74 -16.97
CA ALA A 91 4.40 1.18 -18.33
C ALA A 91 4.88 0.00 -19.21
N ASN A 92 3.94 -0.75 -19.78
CA ASN A 92 4.28 -1.91 -20.61
C ASN A 92 4.61 -1.55 -22.07
N ARG A 93 4.65 -0.27 -22.43
CA ARG A 93 5.02 0.20 -23.79
C ARG A 93 5.77 1.53 -23.73
N PRO A 94 6.73 1.76 -24.65
CA PRO A 94 7.37 3.07 -24.82
C PRO A 94 6.31 4.16 -25.05
N GLY A 95 6.38 5.25 -24.27
CA GLY A 95 5.43 6.37 -24.36
C GLY A 95 4.15 6.22 -23.54
N VAL A 96 3.99 5.15 -22.75
CA VAL A 96 2.95 5.07 -21.71
C VAL A 96 3.59 5.41 -20.37
N GLU A 97 3.03 6.40 -19.66
CA GLU A 97 3.49 6.73 -18.32
C GLU A 97 3.09 5.64 -17.33
N GLU A 98 3.97 5.38 -16.36
CA GLU A 98 3.60 4.62 -15.17
C GLU A 98 2.49 5.37 -14.46
N ILE A 99 1.40 4.66 -14.14
CA ILE A 99 0.26 5.26 -13.44
C ILE A 99 0.33 4.79 -12.00
N LEU A 100 0.59 5.74 -11.10
CA LEU A 100 0.36 5.58 -9.67
C LEU A 100 -0.77 6.50 -9.25
N LYS A 101 -1.75 5.94 -8.55
CA LYS A 101 -2.89 6.70 -8.03
C LYS A 101 -3.17 6.29 -6.58
N LEU A 102 -3.27 7.28 -5.71
CA LEU A 102 -3.77 7.13 -4.36
C LEU A 102 -5.28 7.24 -4.42
N ASN A 103 -5.98 6.15 -4.12
CA ASN A 103 -7.45 6.11 -4.13
C ASN A 103 -8.00 6.57 -2.79
N GLU A 104 -7.41 6.08 -1.69
CA GLU A 104 -7.85 6.39 -0.33
C GLU A 104 -6.65 6.38 0.62
N PHE A 105 -6.69 7.24 1.64
CA PHE A 105 -5.74 7.26 2.75
C PHE A 105 -6.49 7.58 4.04
N VAL A 106 -6.61 6.61 4.95
CA VAL A 106 -7.40 6.74 6.18
C VAL A 106 -6.68 6.21 7.40
N ARG A 107 -6.80 6.93 8.53
CA ARG A 107 -6.32 6.44 9.83
C ARG A 107 -7.29 5.39 10.36
N LEU A 108 -6.77 4.20 10.67
CA LEU A 108 -7.54 3.14 11.27
C LEU A 108 -7.70 3.37 12.77
N LEU A 109 -8.94 3.35 13.24
CA LEU A 109 -9.27 3.38 14.67
C LEU A 109 -9.25 1.96 15.21
N LYS A 110 -8.55 1.75 16.32
CA LYS A 110 -8.64 0.48 17.04
C LYS A 110 -10.05 0.36 17.62
N SER A 111 -10.74 -0.73 17.34
CA SER A 111 -11.96 -1.10 18.06
C SER A 111 -11.60 -1.30 19.54
N SER A 112 -12.29 -0.57 20.42
CA SER A 112 -12.13 -0.62 21.88
C SER A 112 -12.51 -1.97 22.48
#